data_AF-S7U4L1-F1
#
_entry.id   AF-S7U4L1-F1
#
_cell.length_a   1.000
_cell.length_b   1.000
_cell.length_c   1.000
_cell.angle_alpha   90.00
_cell.angle_beta   90.00
_cell.angle_gamma   90.00
#
_symmetry.space_group_name_H-M   'P 1'
#
loop_
_entity.id
_entity.type
_entity.pdbx_description
1 polymer ?
#
loop_
_entity_poly.entity_id
_entity_poly.type
_entity_poly.pdbx_seq_one_letter_code
_entity_poly.pdbx_strand_id
1 'polypeptide(L)'
;MDNAPDLTSLAEEEVLDTAKSLDRLDNEVDFLKEIYALFLEDGPQRLERFEQAADADDLPAAAKAAHSLKGMCGTVNAPALMELSLRVEQACREGDRDAVQALRPAYGQLMDLVLRRMQAFIDAA
;
A
#
# COMPACT_ATOMS: atom_id res chain seq x y z
N MET A 1 -4.79 -15.31 -15.68
CA MET A 1 -4.75 -15.32 -14.22
C MET A 1 -3.48 -14.58 -13.84
N ASP A 2 -3.57 -13.27 -13.65
CA ASP A 2 -2.41 -12.49 -13.22
C ASP A 2 -2.06 -12.94 -11.80
N ASN A 3 -0.92 -13.61 -11.70
CA ASN A 3 -0.45 -14.20 -10.45
C ASN A 3 -0.27 -13.09 -9.39
N ALA A 4 -0.47 -13.44 -8.12
CA ALA A 4 -0.09 -12.56 -7.02
C ALA A 4 1.40 -12.17 -7.18
N PRO A 5 1.77 -10.91 -6.89
CA PRO A 5 3.16 -10.49 -7.02
C PRO A 5 4.06 -11.37 -6.14
N ASP A 6 5.21 -11.80 -6.68
CA ASP A 6 6.23 -12.48 -5.88
C ASP A 6 6.90 -11.46 -4.96
N LEU A 7 6.42 -11.40 -3.73
CA LEU A 7 6.93 -10.44 -2.74
C LEU A 7 8.34 -10.79 -2.25
N THR A 8 8.84 -12.00 -2.51
CA THR A 8 10.15 -12.46 -2.02
C THR A 8 11.32 -11.94 -2.87
N SER A 9 11.04 -11.43 -4.07
CA SER A 9 12.04 -10.89 -5.00
C SER A 9 12.01 -9.37 -5.14
N LEU A 10 11.16 -8.67 -4.41
CA LEU A 10 11.04 -7.21 -4.51
C LEU A 10 12.31 -6.51 -4.01
N ALA A 11 12.80 -5.56 -4.81
CA ALA A 11 13.85 -4.66 -4.38
C ALA A 11 13.36 -3.71 -3.28
N GLU A 12 14.29 -3.12 -2.56
CA GLU A 12 14.01 -2.22 -1.43
C GLU A 12 13.19 -1.00 -1.87
N GLU A 13 13.57 -0.42 -3.00
CA GLU A 13 12.96 0.76 -3.61
C GLU A 13 11.59 0.44 -4.23
N GLU A 14 11.35 -0.82 -4.60
CA GLU A 14 10.02 -1.26 -5.06
C GLU A 14 9.02 -1.31 -3.91
N VAL A 15 9.50 -1.59 -2.70
CA VAL A 15 8.67 -1.59 -1.50
C VAL A 15 8.46 -0.15 -1.01
N LEU A 16 9.55 0.59 -0.81
CA LEU A 16 9.53 1.96 -0.32
C LEU A 16 10.76 2.72 -0.82
N ASP A 17 10.55 3.64 -1.76
CA ASP A 17 11.60 4.50 -2.30
C ASP A 17 11.77 5.75 -1.42
N THR A 18 12.48 5.56 -0.32
CA THR A 18 12.80 6.63 0.63
C THR A 18 13.69 7.71 -0.02
N ALA A 19 14.63 7.33 -0.89
CA ALA A 19 15.51 8.29 -1.56
C ALA A 19 14.72 9.27 -2.42
N LYS A 20 13.77 8.77 -3.22
CA LYS A 20 12.86 9.62 -4.02
C LYS A 20 11.88 10.41 -3.17
N SER A 21 11.50 9.89 -2.01
CA SER A 21 10.68 10.64 -1.05
C SER A 21 11.45 11.84 -0.49
N LEU A 22 12.72 11.66 -0.12
CA LEU A 22 13.60 12.73 0.34
C LEU A 22 13.90 13.75 -0.75
N ASP A 23 14.19 13.31 -1.98
CA ASP A 23 14.45 14.21 -3.13
C ASP A 23 13.28 15.18 -3.37
N ARG A 24 12.03 14.70 -3.21
CA ARG A 24 10.81 15.53 -3.31
C ARG A 24 10.61 16.52 -2.16
N LEU A 25 11.31 16.31 -1.05
CA LEU A 25 11.19 17.08 0.18
C LEU A 25 12.48 17.87 0.46
N ASP A 26 13.28 18.19 -0.56
CA ASP A 26 14.55 18.89 -0.43
C ASP A 26 15.53 18.25 0.59
N ASN A 27 15.43 16.93 0.76
CA ASN A 27 16.18 16.11 1.74
C ASN A 27 15.86 16.40 3.22
N GLU A 28 14.69 16.96 3.52
CA GLU A 28 14.20 17.18 4.89
C GLU A 28 13.78 15.85 5.56
N VAL A 29 14.72 15.20 6.24
CA VAL A 29 14.54 13.89 6.89
C VAL A 29 13.44 13.92 7.96
N ASP A 30 13.44 14.93 8.83
CA ASP A 30 12.46 15.03 9.91
C ASP A 30 11.03 15.19 9.37
N PHE A 31 10.87 15.94 8.27
CA PHE A 31 9.57 16.08 7.63
C PHE A 31 9.11 14.77 6.98
N LEU A 32 10.02 14.00 6.39
CA LEU A 32 9.66 12.67 5.88
C LEU A 32 9.24 11.70 7.00
N LYS A 33 9.89 11.78 8.19
CA LYS A 33 9.49 10.99 9.35
C LYS A 33 8.06 11.32 9.80
N GLU A 34 7.66 12.59 9.79
CA GLU A 34 6.28 12.99 10.08
C GLU A 34 5.28 12.41 9.06
N ILE A 35 5.62 12.47 7.76
CA ILE A 35 4.78 11.91 6.69
C ILE A 35 4.64 10.39 6.86
N TYR A 36 5.73 9.69 7.16
CA TYR A 36 5.69 8.24 7.40
C TYR A 36 4.92 7.90 8.68
N ALA A 37 5.03 8.68 9.75
CA ALA A 37 4.24 8.48 10.96
C ALA A 37 2.72 8.60 10.68
N LEU A 38 2.30 9.57 9.87
CA LEU A 38 0.91 9.68 9.43
C LEU A 38 0.46 8.47 8.61
N PHE A 39 1.31 7.96 7.72
CA PHE A 39 1.00 6.74 6.97
C PHE A 39 0.89 5.50 7.87
N LEU A 40 1.75 5.36 8.89
CA LEU A 40 1.69 4.27 9.87
C LEU A 40 0.36 4.24 10.63
N GLU A 41 -0.28 5.40 10.85
CA GLU A 41 -1.60 5.49 11.49
C GLU A 41 -2.74 5.22 10.50
N ASP A 42 -2.71 5.86 9.33
CA ASP A 42 -3.85 5.85 8.40
C ASP A 42 -3.86 4.66 7.43
N GLY A 43 -2.69 4.20 7.00
CA GLY A 43 -2.51 3.12 6.03
C GLY A 43 -3.21 1.81 6.46
N PRO A 44 -2.95 1.31 7.68
CA PRO A 44 -3.62 0.11 8.20
C PRO A 44 -5.13 0.24 8.24
N GLN A 45 -5.67 1.41 8.60
CA GLN A 45 -7.11 1.65 8.63
C GLN A 45 -7.75 1.58 7.24
N ARG A 46 -7.03 1.98 6.19
CA ARG A 46 -7.52 1.84 4.79
C ARG A 46 -7.55 0.39 4.35
N LEU A 47 -6.50 -0.36 4.69
CA LEU A 47 -6.47 -1.80 4.42
C LEU A 47 -7.59 -2.52 5.18
N GLU A 48 -7.79 -2.23 6.46
CA GLU A 48 -8.87 -2.82 7.26
C GLU A 48 -10.25 -2.55 6.65
N ARG A 49 -10.52 -1.31 6.22
CA ARG A 49 -11.77 -0.97 5.52
C ARG A 49 -11.95 -1.75 4.21
N PHE A 50 -10.86 -2.01 3.50
CA PHE A 50 -10.88 -2.84 2.31
C PHE A 50 -11.21 -4.30 2.68
N GLU A 51 -10.55 -4.87 3.70
CA GLU A 51 -10.79 -6.25 4.15
C GLU A 51 -12.25 -6.45 4.59
N GLN A 52 -12.79 -5.51 5.38
CA GLN A 52 -14.19 -5.54 5.82
C GLN A 52 -15.18 -5.48 4.64
N ALA A 53 -14.92 -4.62 3.66
CA ALA A 53 -15.76 -4.52 2.46
C ALA A 53 -15.66 -5.77 1.58
N ALA A 54 -14.46 -6.35 1.45
CA ALA A 54 -14.23 -7.59 0.71
C ALA A 54 -14.92 -8.80 1.38
N ASP A 55 -14.92 -8.88 2.71
CA ASP A 55 -15.63 -9.91 3.47
C ASP A 55 -17.15 -9.77 3.38
N ALA A 56 -17.64 -8.52 3.30
CA ALA A 56 -19.06 -8.21 3.10
C ALA A 56 -19.50 -8.28 1.64
N ASP A 57 -18.60 -8.62 0.71
CA ASP A 57 -18.83 -8.61 -0.74
C ASP A 57 -19.27 -7.26 -1.34
N ASP A 58 -19.01 -6.16 -0.62
CA ASP A 58 -19.28 -4.81 -1.06
C ASP A 58 -18.10 -4.32 -1.94
N LEU A 59 -18.07 -4.81 -3.18
CA LEU A 59 -17.04 -4.45 -4.16
C LEU A 59 -16.95 -2.94 -4.43
N PRO A 60 -18.05 -2.16 -4.48
CA PRO A 60 -17.98 -0.71 -4.56
C PRO A 60 -17.24 -0.06 -3.38
N ALA A 61 -17.52 -0.50 -2.14
CA ALA A 61 -16.80 0.00 -0.96
C ALA A 61 -15.33 -0.44 -0.96
N ALA A 62 -15.05 -1.69 -1.33
CA ALA A 62 -13.68 -2.21 -1.45
C ALA A 62 -12.86 -1.43 -2.49
N ALA A 63 -13.43 -1.13 -3.66
CA ALA A 63 -12.80 -0.31 -4.69
C ALA A 63 -12.44 1.10 -4.17
N LYS A 64 -13.34 1.71 -3.39
CA LYS A 64 -13.10 3.04 -2.80
C LYS A 64 -11.98 3.01 -1.76
N ALA A 65 -11.93 1.97 -0.92
CA ALA A 65 -10.87 1.79 0.06
C ALA A 65 -9.51 1.58 -0.63
N ALA A 66 -9.44 0.71 -1.64
CA ALA A 66 -8.24 0.46 -2.44
C ALA A 66 -7.77 1.72 -3.18
N HIS A 67 -8.68 2.49 -3.78
CA HIS A 67 -8.35 3.77 -4.42
C HIS A 67 -7.75 4.78 -3.43
N SER A 68 -8.31 4.87 -2.23
CA SER A 68 -7.79 5.75 -1.17
C SER A 68 -6.38 5.35 -0.76
N LEU A 69 -6.13 4.05 -0.57
CA LEU A 69 -4.81 3.53 -0.18
C LEU A 69 -3.78 3.74 -1.31
N LYS A 70 -4.17 3.52 -2.57
CA LYS A 70 -3.32 3.82 -3.74
C LYS A 70 -2.82 5.26 -3.72
N GLY A 71 -3.70 6.22 -3.44
CA GLY A 71 -3.35 7.64 -3.36
C GLY A 71 -2.29 7.91 -2.30
N MET A 72 -2.43 7.31 -1.11
CA MET A 72 -1.44 7.43 -0.04
C MET A 72 -0.08 6.85 -0.43
N CYS A 73 -0.08 5.68 -1.09
CA CYS A 73 1.16 5.03 -1.54
C CYS A 73 1.95 5.91 -2.52
N GLY A 74 1.26 6.69 -3.36
CA GLY A 74 1.88 7.64 -4.28
C GLY A 74 2.56 8.83 -3.58
N THR A 75 2.08 9.22 -2.40
CA THR A 75 2.68 10.29 -1.57
C THR A 75 3.98 9.85 -0.92
N VAL A 76 4.03 8.61 -0.42
CA VAL A 76 5.19 8.05 0.31
C VAL A 76 6.17 7.28 -0.59
N ASN A 77 5.93 7.25 -1.91
CA ASN A 77 6.65 6.45 -2.90
C ASN A 77 6.78 4.97 -2.49
N ALA A 78 5.64 4.28 -2.31
CA ALA A 78 5.57 2.82 -2.13
C ALA A 78 5.03 2.15 -3.41
N PRO A 79 5.85 1.96 -4.46
CA PRO A 79 5.35 1.68 -5.81
C PRO A 79 4.71 0.30 -5.95
N ALA A 80 5.25 -0.75 -5.32
CA ALA A 80 4.64 -2.08 -5.38
C ALA A 80 3.25 -2.09 -4.71
N LEU A 81 3.10 -1.41 -3.56
CA LEU A 81 1.81 -1.32 -2.87
C LEU A 81 0.82 -0.47 -3.66
N MET A 82 1.29 0.62 -4.28
CA MET A 82 0.49 1.44 -5.18
C MET A 82 -0.05 0.63 -6.37
N GLU A 83 0.80 -0.16 -7.03
CA GLU A 83 0.42 -1.00 -8.16
C GLU A 83 -0.57 -2.09 -7.74
N LEU A 84 -0.32 -2.76 -6.62
CA LEU A 84 -1.24 -3.77 -6.10
C LEU A 84 -2.60 -3.15 -5.70
N SER A 85 -2.60 -1.95 -5.10
CA SER A 85 -3.83 -1.21 -4.80
C SER A 85 -4.62 -0.91 -6.06
N LEU A 86 -3.95 -0.58 -7.17
CA LEU A 86 -4.58 -0.35 -8.47
C LEU A 86 -5.21 -1.62 -9.04
N ARG A 87 -4.51 -2.76 -8.98
CA ARG A 87 -5.02 -4.07 -9.42
C ARG A 87 -6.26 -4.48 -8.62
N VAL A 88 -6.22 -4.30 -7.30
CA VAL A 88 -7.38 -4.56 -6.42
C VAL A 88 -8.54 -3.62 -6.73
N GLU A 89 -8.29 -2.33 -6.93
CA GLU A 89 -9.30 -1.33 -7.33
C GLU A 89 -9.98 -1.73 -8.65
N GLN A 90 -9.21 -2.18 -9.64
CA GLN A 90 -9.73 -2.65 -10.93
C GLN A 90 -10.57 -3.92 -10.79
N ALA A 91 -10.06 -4.94 -10.11
CA ALA A 91 -10.81 -6.19 -9.87
C ALA A 91 -12.16 -5.92 -9.17
N CYS A 92 -12.19 -5.04 -8.17
CA CYS A 92 -13.42 -4.64 -7.51
C CYS A 92 -14.41 -3.94 -8.48
N ARG A 93 -13.92 -3.05 -9.36
CA ARG A 93 -14.76 -2.33 -10.33
C ARG A 93 -15.31 -3.22 -11.42
N GLU A 94 -14.55 -4.25 -11.81
CA GLU A 94 -14.95 -5.23 -12.81
C GLU A 94 -15.91 -6.29 -12.25
N GLY A 95 -16.08 -6.34 -10.92
CA GLY A 95 -16.89 -7.35 -10.26
C GLY A 95 -16.19 -8.70 -10.12
N ASP A 96 -14.87 -8.76 -10.36
CA ASP A 96 -14.08 -9.99 -10.31
C ASP A 96 -13.70 -10.31 -8.86
N ARG A 97 -14.64 -10.95 -8.17
CA ARG A 97 -14.46 -11.37 -6.78
C ARG A 97 -13.30 -12.36 -6.61
N ASP A 98 -13.14 -13.29 -7.53
CA ASP A 98 -12.10 -14.32 -7.41
C ASP A 98 -10.71 -13.67 -7.48
N ALA A 99 -10.53 -12.69 -8.37
CA ALA A 99 -9.32 -11.88 -8.42
C ALA A 99 -9.11 -11.08 -7.12
N VAL A 100 -10.15 -10.44 -6.56
CA VAL A 100 -10.04 -9.74 -5.27
C VAL A 100 -9.55 -10.70 -4.19
N GLN A 101 -10.18 -11.86 -4.03
CA GLN A 101 -9.77 -12.85 -3.02
C GLN A 101 -8.35 -13.38 -3.24
N ALA A 102 -7.93 -13.57 -4.49
CA ALA A 102 -6.57 -13.99 -4.81
C ALA A 102 -5.50 -12.93 -4.48
N LEU A 103 -5.84 -11.63 -4.54
CA LEU A 103 -4.91 -10.53 -4.29
C LEU A 103 -4.80 -10.14 -2.81
N ARG A 104 -5.83 -10.41 -1.98
CA ARG A 104 -5.86 -10.04 -0.55
C ARG A 104 -4.61 -10.43 0.24
N PRO A 105 -4.08 -11.68 0.16
CA PRO A 105 -2.92 -12.06 0.95
C PRO A 105 -1.68 -11.24 0.63
N ALA A 106 -1.43 -10.98 -0.66
CA ALA A 106 -0.30 -10.16 -1.09
C ALA A 106 -0.49 -8.69 -0.66
N TYR A 107 -1.73 -8.20 -0.61
CA TYR A 107 -2.03 -6.82 -0.25
C TYR A 107 -1.69 -6.54 1.22
N GLY A 108 -2.09 -7.45 2.11
CA GLY A 108 -1.70 -7.39 3.52
C GLY A 108 -0.21 -7.55 3.75
N GLN A 109 0.43 -8.53 3.11
CA GLN A 109 1.88 -8.77 3.26
C GLN A 109 2.73 -7.58 2.81
N LEU A 110 2.33 -6.94 1.70
CA LEU A 110 3.04 -5.79 1.17
C LEU A 110 2.81 -4.54 2.03
N MET A 111 1.61 -4.35 2.58
CA MET A 111 1.37 -3.34 3.61
C MET A 111 2.31 -3.55 4.80
N ASP A 112 2.38 -4.75 5.36
CA ASP A 112 3.25 -5.05 6.51
C ASP A 112 4.73 -4.77 6.20
N LEU A 113 5.16 -5.00 4.96
CA LEU A 113 6.53 -4.72 4.54
C LEU A 113 6.80 -3.21 4.45
N VAL A 114 5.87 -2.44 3.88
CA VAL A 114 5.94 -0.97 3.82
C VAL A 114 5.97 -0.36 5.23
N LEU A 115 5.07 -0.79 6.13
CA LEU A 115 5.01 -0.29 7.50
C LEU A 115 6.32 -0.56 8.26
N ARG A 116 6.89 -1.77 8.12
CA ARG A 116 8.18 -2.10 8.74
C ARG A 116 9.31 -1.22 8.22
N ARG A 117 9.34 -0.92 6.93
CA ARG A 117 10.35 -0.05 6.31
C ARG A 117 10.24 1.39 6.82
N MET A 118 9.03 1.92 6.90
CA MET A 118 8.77 3.24 7.47
C MET A 118 9.21 3.34 8.92
N GLN A 119 8.86 2.34 9.74
CA GLN A 119 9.26 2.30 11.14
C GLN A 119 10.79 2.25 11.29
N ALA A 120 11.47 1.40 10.50
CA ALA A 120 12.92 1.33 10.50
C ALA A 120 13.59 2.67 10.11
N PHE A 121 13.01 3.40 9.15
CA PHE A 121 13.50 4.73 8.77
C PHE A 121 13.30 5.76 9.89
N ILE A 122 12.16 5.74 10.58
CA ILE A 122 11.87 6.63 11.71
C ILE A 122 12.84 6.37 12.86
N ASP A 123 13.10 5.10 13.18
CA ASP A 123 13.96 4.67 14.28
C ASP A 123 15.45 4.87 13.99
N ALA A 124 15.85 4.94 12.71
CA ALA A 124 17.22 5.25 12.32
C ALA A 124 17.55 6.72 12.69
N ALA A 125 18.51 6.87 13.60
CA ALA A 125 19.02 8.13 14.13
C ALA A 125 20.14 8.71 13.29
#